data_AF-A0A0M2U9M6-F1
#
_entry.id   AF-A0A0M2U9M6-F1
#
_cell.length_a   1.000
_cell.length_b   1.000
_cell.length_c   1.000
_cell.angle_alpha   90.00
_cell.angle_beta   90.00
_cell.angle_gamma   90.00
#
_symmetry.space_group_name_H-M   'P 1'
#
loop_
_entity.id
_entity.type
_entity.pdbx_description
1 polymer ?
#
loop_
_entity_poly.entity_id
_entity_poly.type
_entity_poly.pdbx_seq_one_letter_code
_entity_poly.pdbx_strand_id
1 'polypeptide(L)'
;NGLTITSTGLAITAPANGLTVTASDAGLVTARAITDVSATRANVTNTAGTPDTTYEVLKYGTWSFGIVNASLDTNAQANVKLQISPDGATWKDEAGPVTINQNAMDTLVASIFLKYARVYYNAVNASSAVTLKIYFQGHA
;
A
#
# COMPACT_ATOMS: atom_id res chain seq x y z
N ASN A 1 -0.03 -8.20 -43.58
CA ASN A 1 0.88 -7.04 -43.60
C ASN A 1 1.00 -6.49 -42.20
N GLY A 2 2.19 -6.61 -41.60
CA GLY A 2 2.55 -6.03 -40.31
C GLY A 2 4.07 -5.98 -40.23
N LEU A 3 4.63 -4.92 -39.66
CA LEU A 3 6.05 -4.82 -39.39
C LEU A 3 6.31 -5.39 -37.99
N THR A 4 6.78 -6.63 -37.91
CA THR A 4 7.23 -7.21 -36.65
C THR A 4 8.64 -6.73 -36.36
N ILE A 5 8.80 -5.86 -35.38
CA ILE A 5 10.12 -5.42 -34.91
C ILE A 5 10.42 -6.12 -33.59
N THR A 6 11.43 -6.98 -33.59
CA THR A 6 12.03 -7.55 -32.38
C THR A 6 13.49 -7.12 -32.36
N SER A 7 13.90 -6.32 -31.38
CA SER A 7 15.30 -5.90 -31.28
C SER A 7 15.73 -5.73 -29.83
N THR A 8 16.97 -6.12 -29.55
CA THR A 8 17.67 -5.90 -28.28
C THR A 8 18.54 -4.62 -28.31
N GLY A 9 18.56 -3.88 -29.43
CA GLY A 9 19.46 -2.73 -29.63
C GLY A 9 19.10 -1.80 -30.80
N LEU A 10 17.83 -1.66 -31.19
CA LEU A 10 17.41 -0.70 -32.20
C LEU A 10 17.29 0.69 -31.58
N ALA A 11 18.15 1.62 -31.98
CA ALA A 11 17.92 3.03 -31.72
C ALA A 11 16.87 3.54 -32.71
N ILE A 12 15.62 3.69 -32.26
CA ILE A 12 14.59 4.43 -33.01
C ILE A 12 14.74 5.90 -32.62
N THR A 13 15.40 6.69 -33.45
CA THR A 13 15.40 8.14 -33.28
C THR A 13 14.04 8.65 -33.73
N ALA A 14 13.22 9.13 -32.78
CA ALA A 14 11.92 9.68 -33.13
C ALA A 14 12.08 10.89 -34.07
N PRO A 15 11.12 11.13 -34.99
CA PRO A 15 11.07 12.39 -35.74
C PRO A 15 11.12 13.60 -34.79
N ALA A 16 11.56 14.75 -35.29
CA ALA A 16 11.67 15.98 -34.48
C ALA A 16 10.36 16.37 -33.74
N ASN A 17 9.21 15.91 -34.25
CA ASN A 17 7.89 16.16 -33.70
C ASN A 17 7.27 14.94 -32.97
N GLY A 18 8.07 13.91 -32.66
CA GLY A 18 7.64 12.70 -31.96
C GLY A 18 7.20 11.55 -32.88
N LEU A 19 6.88 10.42 -32.27
CA LEU A 19 6.37 9.23 -32.93
C LEU A 19 4.84 9.21 -32.88
N THR A 20 4.18 9.22 -34.04
CA THR A 20 2.75 8.99 -34.11
C THR A 20 2.48 7.48 -34.05
N VAL A 21 1.75 7.04 -33.02
CA VAL A 21 1.26 5.66 -32.91
C VAL A 21 -0.24 5.66 -33.20
N THR A 22 -0.63 5.11 -34.35
CA THR A 22 -2.03 4.88 -34.69
C THR A 22 -2.40 3.48 -34.23
N ALA A 23 -3.16 3.37 -33.15
CA ALA A 23 -3.70 2.10 -32.70
C ALA A 23 -4.86 1.64 -33.60
N SER A 24 -5.13 0.34 -33.60
CA SER A 24 -6.38 -0.19 -34.18
C SER A 24 -7.59 0.26 -33.36
N ASP A 25 -8.80 -0.13 -33.78
CA ASP A 25 -10.04 0.13 -33.01
C ASP A 25 -10.00 -0.44 -31.57
N ALA A 26 -9.08 -1.37 -31.27
CA ALA A 26 -8.83 -1.90 -29.93
C ALA A 26 -7.99 -0.95 -29.04
N GLY A 27 -7.44 0.13 -29.59
CA GLY A 27 -6.68 1.14 -28.87
C GLY A 27 -5.24 0.73 -28.51
N LEU A 28 -4.47 1.71 -28.03
CA LEU A 28 -3.14 1.46 -27.44
C LEU A 28 -3.35 0.91 -26.02
N VAL A 29 -3.01 -0.35 -25.80
CA VAL A 29 -3.16 -0.99 -24.48
C VAL A 29 -1.94 -0.71 -23.63
N THR A 30 -2.12 0.03 -22.54
CA THR A 30 -1.14 0.14 -21.45
C THR A 30 -1.53 -0.80 -20.32
N ALA A 31 -0.73 -1.83 -20.05
CA ALA A 31 -0.94 -2.70 -18.90
C ALA A 31 -0.63 -1.92 -17.62
N ARG A 32 -1.56 -1.91 -16.66
CA ARG A 32 -1.32 -1.32 -15.34
C ARG A 32 -0.98 -2.43 -14.35
N ALA A 33 0.12 -2.26 -13.64
CA ALA A 33 0.56 -3.22 -12.63
C ALA A 33 -0.17 -2.96 -11.31
N ILE A 34 -0.57 -4.04 -10.63
CA ILE A 34 -1.06 -3.98 -9.25
C ILE A 34 -0.03 -4.58 -8.31
N THR A 35 0.01 -4.10 -7.07
CA THR A 35 0.69 -4.74 -5.95
C THR A 35 -0.35 -5.11 -4.92
N ASP A 36 -0.32 -6.36 -4.46
CA ASP A 36 -1.10 -6.85 -3.33
C ASP A 36 -0.14 -7.65 -2.43
N VAL A 37 0.12 -7.11 -1.25
CA VAL A 37 1.00 -7.73 -0.25
C VAL A 37 0.27 -7.74 1.07
N SER A 38 0.31 -8.86 1.78
CA SER A 38 -0.28 -8.96 3.11
C SER A 38 0.68 -9.53 4.13
N ALA A 39 0.47 -9.15 5.39
CA ALA A 39 1.23 -9.64 6.52
C ALA A 39 0.32 -9.85 7.74
N THR A 40 0.59 -10.90 8.51
CA THR A 40 -0.09 -11.13 9.79
C THR A 40 0.82 -10.73 10.95
N ARG A 41 0.25 -10.02 11.93
CA ARG A 41 0.86 -9.62 13.20
C ARG A 41 0.04 -10.24 14.32
N ALA A 42 0.50 -11.37 14.84
CA ALA A 42 -0.21 -12.14 15.85
C ALA A 42 0.23 -11.76 17.26
N ASN A 43 -0.66 -12.01 18.23
CA ASN A 43 -0.38 -11.92 19.67
C ASN A 43 0.17 -10.57 20.13
N VAL A 44 -0.30 -9.48 19.54
CA VAL A 44 0.09 -8.11 19.88
C VAL A 44 -0.57 -7.74 21.22
N THR A 45 0.25 -7.54 22.25
CA THR A 45 -0.17 -7.03 23.57
C THR A 45 0.44 -5.66 23.88
N ASN A 46 1.32 -5.16 23.02
CA ASN A 46 1.98 -3.87 23.19
C ASN A 46 0.96 -2.73 23.04
N THR A 47 0.79 -1.95 24.11
CA THR A 47 -0.09 -0.78 24.16
C THR A 47 0.60 0.53 23.77
N ALA A 48 1.94 0.59 23.77
CA ALA A 48 2.71 1.76 23.32
C ALA A 48 2.82 1.84 21.77
N GLY A 49 2.64 0.69 21.11
CA GLY A 49 2.59 0.55 19.67
C GLY A 49 3.90 0.23 18.98
N THR A 50 3.75 -0.21 17.75
CA THR A 50 4.82 -0.74 16.92
C THR A 50 4.53 -0.41 15.45
N PRO A 51 5.54 -0.02 14.65
CA PRO A 51 5.37 0.12 13.22
C PRO A 51 5.31 -1.23 12.50
N ASP A 52 4.57 -1.29 11.40
CA ASP A 52 4.63 -2.39 10.45
C ASP A 52 5.71 -2.18 9.36
N THR A 53 5.77 -3.10 8.40
CA THR A 53 6.57 -3.02 7.17
C THR A 53 6.42 -1.65 6.50
N THR A 54 7.56 -1.08 6.10
CA THR A 54 7.62 0.16 5.34
C THR A 54 7.54 -0.13 3.85
N TYR A 55 6.68 0.60 3.14
CA TYR A 55 6.48 0.52 1.70
C TYR A 55 6.91 1.81 1.01
N GLU A 56 7.59 1.70 -0.13
CA GLU A 56 7.82 2.84 -1.03
C GLU A 56 6.61 2.99 -1.97
N VAL A 57 5.93 4.14 -1.88
CA VAL A 57 4.58 4.29 -2.43
C VAL A 57 4.49 5.20 -3.66
N LEU A 58 5.53 5.99 -3.96
CA LEU A 58 5.51 6.94 -5.10
C LEU A 58 5.51 6.26 -6.48
N LYS A 59 5.77 4.96 -6.54
CA LYS A 59 5.63 4.16 -7.76
C LYS A 59 4.18 3.78 -8.10
N TYR A 60 3.23 4.09 -7.21
CA TYR A 60 1.81 3.83 -7.39
C TYR A 60 1.05 5.14 -7.60
N GLY A 61 0.11 5.16 -8.54
CA GLY A 61 -0.82 6.27 -8.73
C GLY A 61 -1.88 6.33 -7.62
N THR A 62 -2.27 5.18 -7.06
CA THR A 62 -3.18 5.06 -5.91
C THR A 62 -2.79 3.87 -5.06
N TRP A 63 -2.90 3.98 -3.74
CA TRP A 63 -2.63 2.89 -2.81
C TRP A 63 -3.43 3.04 -1.51
N SER A 64 -3.59 1.95 -0.78
CA SER A 64 -4.27 1.91 0.51
C SER A 64 -3.72 0.81 1.41
N PHE A 65 -3.99 0.94 2.71
CA PHE A 65 -3.86 -0.16 3.66
C PHE A 65 -5.23 -0.66 4.08
N GLY A 66 -5.51 -1.95 3.91
CA GLY A 66 -6.63 -2.63 4.56
C GLY A 66 -6.14 -3.33 5.82
N ILE A 67 -6.85 -3.19 6.93
CA ILE A 67 -6.47 -3.84 8.19
C ILE A 67 -7.68 -4.61 8.72
N VAL A 68 -7.50 -5.92 8.92
CA VAL A 68 -8.50 -6.80 9.54
C VAL A 68 -8.00 -7.20 10.92
N ASN A 69 -8.80 -6.94 11.93
CA ASN A 69 -8.57 -7.45 13.28
C ASN A 69 -9.16 -8.86 13.38
N ALA A 70 -8.32 -9.88 13.22
CA ALA A 70 -8.69 -11.30 13.24
C ALA A 70 -8.38 -11.96 14.60
N SER A 71 -8.51 -11.19 15.69
CA SER A 71 -8.20 -11.65 17.05
C SER A 71 -9.21 -12.65 17.57
N LEU A 72 -8.74 -13.62 18.36
CA LEU A 72 -9.59 -14.64 19.00
C LEU A 72 -10.07 -14.21 20.39
N ASP A 73 -9.28 -13.39 21.09
CA ASP A 73 -9.60 -12.94 22.43
C ASP A 73 -10.75 -11.92 22.43
N THR A 74 -11.73 -12.12 23.32
CA THR A 74 -12.86 -11.21 23.48
C THR A 74 -12.36 -9.79 23.78
N ASN A 75 -12.97 -8.81 23.12
CA ASN A 75 -12.61 -7.38 23.26
C ASN A 75 -11.13 -7.06 22.91
N ALA A 76 -10.47 -7.89 22.10
CA ALA A 76 -9.17 -7.57 21.51
C ALA A 76 -9.33 -6.44 20.48
N GLN A 77 -9.21 -5.20 20.93
CA GLN A 77 -9.27 -4.00 20.10
C GLN A 77 -7.86 -3.49 19.79
N ALA A 78 -7.70 -2.94 18.59
CA ALA A 78 -6.44 -2.34 18.16
C ALA A 78 -6.65 -0.89 17.75
N ASN A 79 -5.71 -0.01 18.08
CA ASN A 79 -5.62 1.29 17.45
C ASN A 79 -4.63 1.21 16.29
N VAL A 80 -5.02 1.73 15.13
CA VAL A 80 -4.17 1.77 13.94
C VAL A 80 -4.15 3.18 13.36
N LYS A 81 -3.02 3.56 12.80
CA LYS A 81 -2.85 4.82 12.07
C LYS A 81 -1.88 4.64 10.91
N LEU A 82 -2.03 5.48 9.90
CA LEU A 82 -1.14 5.56 8.75
C LEU A 82 -0.04 6.56 9.08
N GLN A 83 1.20 6.17 8.83
CA GLN A 83 2.35 7.05 8.90
C GLN A 83 2.99 7.19 7.53
N ILE A 84 3.44 8.40 7.23
CA ILE A 84 4.21 8.71 6.01
C ILE A 84 5.57 9.29 6.37
N SER A 85 6.53 9.15 5.48
CA SER A 85 7.90 9.61 5.68
C SER A 85 8.59 9.94 4.35
N PRO A 86 9.43 10.98 4.29
CA PRO A 86 10.27 11.25 3.12
C PRO A 86 11.53 10.37 3.08
N ASP A 87 12.04 9.94 4.23
CA ASP A 87 13.38 9.35 4.41
C ASP A 87 13.35 7.91 5.00
N GLY A 88 12.20 7.44 5.47
CA GLY A 88 12.03 6.15 6.13
C GLY A 88 12.46 6.13 7.61
N ALA A 89 12.90 7.27 8.14
CA ALA A 89 13.40 7.40 9.52
C ALA A 89 12.54 8.36 10.35
N THR A 90 12.13 9.47 9.76
CA THR A 90 11.28 10.50 10.38
C THR A 90 9.84 10.31 9.93
N TRP A 91 8.95 10.00 10.86
CA TRP A 91 7.58 9.60 10.56
C TRP A 91 6.57 10.63 11.04
N LYS A 92 5.61 10.94 10.18
CA LYS A 92 4.46 11.78 10.48
C LYS A 92 3.21 10.91 10.46
N ASP A 93 2.38 11.01 11.49
CA ASP A 93 1.02 10.47 11.49
C ASP A 93 0.15 11.25 10.50
N GLU A 94 -0.63 10.55 9.68
CA GLU A 94 -1.39 11.17 8.59
C GLU A 94 -2.87 10.80 8.60
N ALA A 95 -3.23 9.52 8.72
CA ALA A 95 -4.62 9.08 8.88
C ALA A 95 -4.79 8.26 10.17
N GLY A 96 -5.89 8.50 10.89
CA GLY A 96 -6.16 7.89 12.20
C GLY A 96 -5.61 8.71 13.38
N PRO A 97 -5.55 8.13 14.60
CA PRO A 97 -5.82 6.73 14.91
C PRO A 97 -7.29 6.35 14.78
N VAL A 98 -7.54 5.10 14.37
CA VAL A 98 -8.85 4.46 14.39
C VAL A 98 -8.80 3.20 15.24
N THR A 99 -9.83 2.98 16.05
CA THR A 99 -9.99 1.75 16.83
C THR A 99 -10.73 0.70 16.02
N ILE A 100 -10.07 -0.43 15.76
CA ILE A 100 -10.67 -1.59 15.09
C ILE A 100 -11.06 -2.61 16.16
N ASN A 101 -12.36 -2.85 16.29
CA ASN A 101 -12.91 -3.87 17.18
C ASN A 101 -12.49 -5.28 16.76
N GLN A 102 -12.60 -6.24 17.68
CA GLN A 102 -12.40 -7.65 17.37
C GLN A 102 -13.28 -8.06 16.18
N ASN A 103 -12.72 -8.78 15.21
CA ASN A 103 -13.40 -9.27 13.99
C ASN A 103 -13.96 -8.16 13.08
N ALA A 104 -13.49 -6.92 13.25
CA ALA A 104 -13.79 -5.81 12.35
C ALA A 104 -12.61 -5.53 11.41
N MET A 105 -12.86 -4.69 10.40
CA MET A 105 -11.82 -4.16 9.54
C MET A 105 -11.97 -2.66 9.36
N ASP A 106 -10.87 -2.03 8.96
CA ASP A 106 -10.86 -0.65 8.49
C ASP A 106 -9.82 -0.46 7.37
N THR A 107 -9.91 0.66 6.66
CA THR A 107 -9.00 1.02 5.57
C THR A 107 -8.40 2.39 5.82
N LEU A 108 -7.09 2.51 5.61
CA LEU A 108 -6.36 3.76 5.72
C LEU A 108 -5.87 4.18 4.33
N VAL A 109 -6.24 5.39 3.94
CA VAL A 109 -5.85 6.01 2.66
C VAL A 109 -5.20 7.34 2.97
N ALA A 110 -4.06 7.61 2.34
CA ALA A 110 -3.37 8.88 2.52
C ALA A 110 -4.02 9.98 1.70
N SER A 111 -4.19 11.16 2.30
CA SER A 111 -4.61 12.41 1.66
C SER A 111 -3.45 13.19 1.06
N ILE A 112 -2.23 12.91 1.52
CA ILE A 112 -0.97 13.47 1.03
C ILE A 112 0.09 12.38 0.90
N PHE A 113 0.99 12.51 -0.08
CA PHE A 113 1.97 11.46 -0.39
C PHE A 113 3.41 11.89 -0.10
N LEU A 114 4.15 11.01 0.59
CA LEU A 114 5.61 11.04 0.69
C LEU A 114 6.18 9.71 0.19
N LYS A 115 7.51 9.62 0.12
CA LYS A 115 8.21 8.45 -0.44
C LYS A 115 7.78 7.13 0.21
N TYR A 116 7.68 7.13 1.53
CA TYR A 116 7.42 5.95 2.33
C TYR A 116 6.11 6.05 3.09
N ALA A 117 5.44 4.91 3.24
CA ALA A 117 4.27 4.77 4.10
C ALA A 117 4.32 3.45 4.88
N ARG A 118 3.68 3.43 6.05
CA ARG A 118 3.48 2.22 6.87
C ARG A 118 2.25 2.36 7.76
N VAL A 119 1.75 1.24 8.26
CA VAL A 119 0.79 1.23 9.38
C VAL A 119 1.56 1.26 10.68
N TYR A 120 1.09 2.04 11.66
CA TYR A 120 1.51 1.97 13.05
C TYR A 120 0.32 1.50 13.89
N TYR A 121 0.52 0.50 14.74
CA TYR A 121 -0.57 -0.13 15.46
C TYR A 121 -0.21 -0.43 16.92
N ASN A 122 -1.22 -0.51 17.79
CA ASN A 122 -1.08 -0.94 19.17
C ASN A 122 -2.35 -1.67 19.63
N ALA A 123 -2.19 -2.55 20.62
CA ALA A 123 -3.34 -3.08 21.35
C ALA A 123 -3.94 -1.98 22.24
N VAL A 124 -5.26 -1.93 22.38
CA VAL A 124 -5.93 -0.99 23.30
C VAL A 124 -5.68 -1.38 24.76
N ASN A 125 -5.58 -2.68 25.03
CA ASN A 125 -5.24 -3.23 26.34
C ASN A 125 -4.27 -4.41 26.17
N ALA A 126 -3.45 -4.68 27.18
CA ALA A 126 -2.46 -5.76 27.13
C ALA A 126 -3.04 -7.14 27.52
N SER A 127 -4.30 -7.17 28.00
CA SER A 127 -4.95 -8.37 28.54
C SER A 127 -5.62 -9.24 27.47
N SER A 128 -6.02 -8.64 26.34
CA SER A 128 -6.57 -9.33 25.17
C SER A 128 -5.59 -9.21 24.01
N ALA A 129 -5.02 -10.32 23.57
CA ALA A 129 -4.02 -10.32 22.53
C ALA A 129 -4.64 -10.05 21.15
N VAL A 130 -4.08 -9.08 20.44
CA VAL A 130 -4.57 -8.66 19.12
C VAL A 130 -3.84 -9.42 18.02
N THR A 131 -4.57 -9.90 17.02
CA THR A 131 -4.03 -10.40 15.75
C THR A 131 -4.53 -9.55 14.58
N LEU A 132 -3.63 -8.84 13.92
CA LEU A 132 -3.93 -8.01 12.75
C LEU A 132 -3.47 -8.67 11.47
N LYS A 133 -4.30 -8.64 10.43
CA LYS A 133 -3.90 -8.90 9.03
C LYS A 133 -3.87 -7.56 8.31
N ILE A 134 -2.71 -7.16 7.85
CA ILE A 134 -2.47 -5.88 7.19
C ILE A 134 -2.23 -6.17 5.71
N TYR A 135 -2.97 -5.51 4.85
CA TYR A 135 -2.92 -5.60 3.40
C TYR A 135 -2.45 -4.26 2.86
N PHE A 136 -1.37 -4.25 2.08
CA PHE A 136 -0.98 -3.12 1.27
C PHE A 136 -1.37 -3.39 -0.18
N GLN A 137 -2.19 -2.50 -0.74
CA GLN A 137 -2.64 -2.61 -2.12
C GLN A 137 -2.33 -1.32 -2.87
N GLY A 138 -1.70 -1.45 -4.04
CA GLY A 138 -1.24 -0.33 -4.84
C GLY A 138 -1.47 -0.56 -6.33
N HIS A 139 -1.71 0.52 -7.06
CA HIS A 139 -1.96 0.50 -8.50
C HIS A 139 -1.03 1.48 -9.20
N ALA A 140 -0.24 1.00 -10.15
CA ALA A 140 0.65 1.82 -10.99
C ALA A 140 -0.09 2.45 -12.18
#